data_AF-A0A076EZ50-F1
#
_entry.id   AF-A0A076EZ50-F1
#
_cell.length_a   1.000
_cell.length_b   1.000
_cell.length_c   1.000
_cell.angle_alpha   90.00
_cell.angle_beta   90.00
_cell.angle_gamma   90.00
#
_symmetry.space_group_name_H-M   'P 1'
#
loop_
_entity.id
_entity.type
_entity.pdbx_description
1 polymer ?
#
loop_
_entity_poly.entity_id
_entity_poly.type
_entity_poly.pdbx_seq_one_letter_code
_entity_poly.pdbx_strand_id
1 'polypeptide(L)'
;MSTPLRDIVAAELAASGLDQTELNPGDAAYVENGIRGVLSGLKARRAWENHIGAILTHKQVLEVTGWTKQALSQAVRDHRVLRLEAEDGFAGYSVAGFDGAAPARPILGIKDVLRVWADADGTGWMAASWMMTEQHELGGRTPRQALLDGDGPSVVDLARAATGRLVA
;
A
#
# COMPACT_ATOMS: atom_id res chain seq x y z
N MET A 1 9.05 -32.12 -8.58
CA MET A 1 9.33 -30.68 -8.81
C MET A 1 9.50 -30.05 -7.45
N SER A 2 10.61 -29.35 -7.21
CA SER A 2 10.80 -28.69 -5.92
C SER A 2 9.90 -27.47 -5.81
N THR A 3 9.28 -27.29 -4.64
CA THR A 3 8.45 -26.13 -4.36
C THR A 3 9.35 -25.06 -3.76
N PRO A 4 9.41 -23.83 -4.29
CA PRO A 4 10.39 -22.81 -3.90
C PRO A 4 10.54 -22.58 -2.38
N LEU A 5 9.44 -22.70 -1.62
CA LEU A 5 9.46 -22.58 -0.16
C LEU A 5 10.23 -23.70 0.56
N ARG A 6 10.18 -24.93 0.03
CA ARG A 6 10.87 -26.08 0.64
C ARG A 6 12.38 -25.93 0.51
N ASP A 7 12.84 -25.41 -0.63
CA ASP A 7 14.26 -25.16 -0.88
C ASP A 7 14.79 -24.04 0.02
N ILE A 8 14.02 -22.97 0.20
CA ILE A 8 14.37 -21.87 1.12
C ILE A 8 14.49 -22.38 2.55
N VAL A 9 13.50 -23.11 3.06
CA VAL A 9 13.55 -23.65 4.43
C VAL A 9 14.73 -24.60 4.62
N ALA A 10 15.05 -25.44 3.63
CA ALA A 10 16.21 -26.32 3.70
C ALA A 10 17.54 -25.55 3.69
N ALA A 11 17.64 -24.48 2.89
CA ALA A 11 18.82 -23.63 2.83
C ALA A 11 19.04 -22.86 4.14
N GLU A 12 17.99 -22.28 4.73
CA GLU A 12 18.06 -21.57 6.01
C GLU A 12 18.43 -22.52 7.15
N LEU A 13 17.89 -23.74 7.14
CA LEU A 13 18.25 -24.73 8.14
C LEU A 13 19.72 -25.14 8.04
N ALA A 14 20.22 -25.40 6.84
CA ALA A 14 21.64 -25.68 6.60
C ALA A 14 22.54 -24.50 7.00
N ALA A 15 22.11 -23.25 6.75
CA ALA A 15 22.85 -22.05 7.12
C ALA A 15 22.84 -21.78 8.64
N SER A 16 21.80 -22.22 9.36
CA SER A 16 21.70 -22.04 10.81
C SER A 16 22.66 -22.93 11.62
N GLY A 17 23.22 -23.96 11.00
CA GLY A 17 24.07 -24.96 11.67
C GLY A 17 23.30 -25.96 12.55
N LEU A 18 21.96 -25.91 12.56
CA LEU A 18 21.11 -26.88 13.24
C LEU A 18 20.94 -28.15 12.39
N ASP A 19 21.22 -29.31 12.97
CA ASP A 19 20.90 -30.60 12.35
C ASP A 19 19.43 -30.94 12.58
N GLN A 20 18.72 -31.40 11.53
CA GLN A 20 17.34 -31.87 11.63
C GLN A 20 17.16 -32.99 12.67
N THR A 21 18.19 -33.80 12.90
CA THR A 21 18.15 -34.89 13.88
C THR A 21 18.25 -34.41 15.33
N GLU A 22 18.65 -33.16 15.55
CA GLU A 22 18.76 -32.53 16.87
C GLU A 22 17.50 -31.75 17.28
N LEU A 23 16.59 -31.51 16.33
CA LEU A 23 15.34 -30.77 16.57
C LEU A 23 14.35 -31.62 17.38
N ASN A 24 13.94 -31.11 18.53
CA ASN A 24 12.90 -31.73 19.34
C ASN A 24 11.49 -31.25 18.93
N PRO A 25 10.42 -31.88 19.44
CA PRO A 25 9.04 -31.49 19.11
C PRO A 25 8.68 -30.03 19.47
N GLY A 26 9.31 -29.45 20.49
CA GLY A 26 9.16 -28.04 20.87
C GLY A 26 9.79 -27.10 19.85
N ASP A 27 10.97 -27.44 19.32
CA ASP A 27 11.63 -26.67 18.25
C ASP A 27 10.79 -26.71 16.96
N ALA A 28 10.22 -27.86 16.63
CA ALA A 28 9.30 -28.01 15.50
C ALA A 28 8.05 -27.13 15.67
N ALA A 29 7.45 -27.08 16.87
CA ALA A 29 6.31 -26.22 17.17
C ALA A 29 6.65 -24.72 17.12
N TYR A 30 7.86 -24.34 17.55
CA TYR A 30 8.35 -22.97 17.45
C TYR A 30 8.46 -22.53 15.98
N VAL A 31 9.10 -23.36 15.14
CA VAL A 31 9.23 -23.11 13.69
C VAL A 31 7.86 -23.07 13.01
N GLU A 32 6.94 -23.99 13.36
CA GLU A 32 5.59 -24.00 12.82
C GLU A 32 4.86 -22.68 13.11
N ASN A 33 4.94 -22.18 14.34
CA ASN A 33 4.34 -20.89 14.72
C ASN A 33 4.95 -19.72 13.94
N GLY A 34 6.27 -19.71 13.74
CA GLY A 34 6.94 -18.73 12.89
C GLY A 34 6.44 -18.76 11.44
N ILE A 35 6.37 -19.95 10.84
CA ILE A 35 5.84 -20.14 9.48
C ILE A 35 4.38 -19.67 9.40
N ARG A 36 3.54 -20.01 10.38
CA ARG A 36 2.14 -19.58 10.45
C ARG A 36 2.04 -18.06 10.50
N GLY A 37 2.90 -17.40 11.28
CA GLY A 37 3.01 -15.94 11.33
C GLY A 37 3.34 -15.35 9.96
N VAL A 38 4.38 -15.87 9.29
CA VAL A 38 4.79 -15.42 7.95
C VAL A 38 3.67 -15.60 6.92
N LEU A 39 3.00 -16.76 6.91
CA LEU A 39 1.91 -17.03 5.97
C LEU A 39 0.67 -16.16 6.23
N SER A 40 0.35 -15.91 7.51
CA SER A 40 -0.71 -14.97 7.90
C SER A 40 -0.37 -13.55 7.44
N GLY A 41 0.87 -13.11 7.64
CA GLY A 41 1.38 -11.83 7.16
C GLY A 41 1.32 -11.71 5.63
N LEU A 42 1.70 -12.76 4.89
CA LEU A 42 1.60 -12.79 3.43
C LEU A 42 0.14 -12.71 2.95
N LYS A 43 -0.77 -13.41 3.64
CA LYS A 43 -2.22 -13.35 3.35
C LYS A 43 -2.78 -11.96 3.61
N ALA A 44 -2.43 -11.35 4.74
CA ALA A 44 -2.81 -9.98 5.08
C ALA A 44 -2.26 -9.00 4.03
N ARG A 45 -0.97 -9.09 3.69
CA ARG A 45 -0.34 -8.28 2.64
C ARG A 45 -1.07 -8.41 1.30
N ARG A 46 -1.36 -9.63 0.85
CA ARG A 46 -2.10 -9.86 -0.42
C ARG A 46 -3.52 -9.32 -0.36
N ALA A 47 -4.22 -9.48 0.76
CA ALA A 47 -5.55 -8.92 0.94
C ALA A 47 -5.51 -7.38 0.86
N TRP A 48 -4.50 -6.76 1.48
CA TRP A 48 -4.24 -5.34 1.38
C TRP A 48 -3.92 -4.91 -0.06
N GLU A 49 -2.96 -5.56 -0.74
CA GLU A 49 -2.63 -5.28 -2.15
C GLU A 49 -3.84 -5.46 -3.08
N ASN A 50 -4.70 -6.46 -2.84
CA ASN A 50 -5.93 -6.66 -3.59
C ASN A 50 -6.95 -5.53 -3.35
N HIS A 51 -6.99 -4.97 -2.14
CA HIS A 51 -7.91 -3.88 -1.78
C HIS A 51 -7.43 -2.52 -2.28
N ILE A 52 -6.18 -2.16 -2.02
CA ILE A 52 -5.63 -0.82 -2.34
C ILE A 52 -5.00 -0.72 -3.73
N GLY A 53 -4.89 -1.85 -4.43
CA GLY A 53 -4.22 -1.97 -5.72
C GLY A 53 -2.70 -2.05 -5.61
N ALA A 54 -2.05 -2.09 -6.78
CA ALA A 54 -0.60 -2.21 -6.87
C ALA A 54 0.12 -1.01 -6.21
N ILE A 55 1.22 -1.31 -5.54
CA ILE A 55 2.13 -0.29 -5.00
C ILE A 55 3.36 -0.26 -5.89
N LEU A 56 3.56 0.87 -6.57
CA LEU A 56 4.71 1.07 -7.44
C LEU A 56 5.94 1.41 -6.61
N THR A 57 7.06 0.85 -7.01
CA THR A 57 8.38 1.32 -6.57
C THR A 57 8.69 2.69 -7.16
N HIS A 58 9.71 3.37 -6.61
CA HIS A 58 10.22 4.62 -7.18
C HIS A 58 10.61 4.49 -8.65
N LYS A 59 11.22 3.37 -9.06
CA LYS A 59 11.59 3.15 -10.47
C LYS A 59 10.34 3.03 -11.36
N GLN A 60 9.38 2.21 -10.94
CA GLN A 60 8.16 1.97 -11.70
C GLN A 60 7.31 3.23 -11.86
N VAL A 61 7.20 4.08 -10.82
CA VAL A 61 6.40 5.31 -10.95
C VAL A 61 7.01 6.28 -11.97
N LEU A 62 8.35 6.36 -12.07
CA LEU A 62 9.02 7.17 -13.10
C LEU A 62 8.78 6.60 -14.49
N GLU A 63 8.80 5.28 -14.64
CA GLU A 63 8.53 4.60 -15.91
C GLU A 63 7.11 4.86 -16.40
N VAL A 64 6.09 4.71 -15.54
CA VAL A 64 4.68 4.86 -15.96
C VAL A 64 4.24 6.31 -16.16
N THR A 65 4.87 7.26 -15.46
CA THR A 65 4.54 8.70 -15.57
C THR A 65 5.42 9.42 -16.60
N GLY A 66 6.58 8.86 -16.94
CA GLY A 66 7.62 9.56 -17.71
C GLY A 66 8.29 10.71 -16.96
N TRP A 67 8.12 10.80 -15.64
CA TRP A 67 8.69 11.88 -14.83
C TRP A 67 10.17 11.68 -14.51
N THR A 68 10.82 12.79 -14.18
CA THR A 68 12.13 12.77 -13.53
C THR A 68 11.98 12.55 -12.02
N LYS A 69 13.07 12.13 -11.36
CA LYS A 69 13.13 12.01 -9.89
C LYS A 69 12.72 13.32 -9.19
N GLN A 70 13.14 14.47 -9.74
CA GLN A 70 12.81 15.78 -9.20
C GLN A 70 11.33 16.10 -9.35
N ALA A 71 10.72 15.80 -10.50
CA ALA A 71 9.31 16.01 -10.74
C ALA A 71 8.45 15.13 -9.80
N LEU A 72 8.84 13.87 -9.58
CA LEU A 72 8.20 13.00 -8.61
C LEU A 72 8.35 13.53 -7.18
N SER A 73 9.56 13.92 -6.77
CA SER A 73 9.82 14.50 -5.45
C SER A 73 8.97 15.75 -5.20
N GLN A 74 8.83 16.62 -6.21
CA GLN A 74 7.96 17.78 -6.13
C GLN A 74 6.49 17.38 -6.06
N ALA A 75 6.05 16.41 -6.86
CA ALA A 75 4.66 15.95 -6.85
C ALA A 75 4.26 15.34 -5.50
N VAL A 76 5.16 14.62 -4.82
CA VAL A 76 4.96 14.13 -3.45
C VAL A 76 4.80 15.31 -2.48
N ARG A 77 5.72 16.28 -2.52
CA ARG A 77 5.64 17.48 -1.66
C ARG A 77 4.37 18.30 -1.90
N ASP A 78 3.89 18.33 -3.14
CA ASP A 78 2.67 19.05 -3.52
C ASP A 78 1.39 18.25 -3.22
N HIS A 79 1.49 17.09 -2.57
CA HIS A 79 0.38 16.15 -2.33
C HIS A 79 -0.32 15.67 -3.61
N ARG A 80 0.37 15.63 -4.75
CA ARG A 80 -0.17 15.13 -6.02
C ARG A 80 0.02 13.64 -6.22
N VAL A 81 0.77 12.97 -5.34
CA VAL A 81 1.01 11.53 -5.41
C VAL A 81 0.79 10.91 -4.03
N LEU A 82 0.03 9.82 -4.00
CA LEU A 82 -0.17 9.03 -2.79
C LEU A 82 1.05 8.16 -2.53
N ARG A 83 1.96 8.67 -1.68
CA ARG A 83 3.13 7.95 -1.20
C ARG A 83 2.78 7.19 0.07
N LEU A 84 3.21 5.94 0.12
CA LEU A 84 3.04 5.03 1.25
C LEU A 84 4.40 4.81 1.91
N GLU A 85 4.49 4.98 3.21
CA GLU A 85 5.70 4.66 3.99
C GLU A 85 5.47 3.39 4.79
N ALA A 86 6.32 2.39 4.59
CA ALA A 86 6.36 1.19 5.41
C ALA A 86 7.17 1.43 6.70
N GLU A 87 6.95 0.59 7.71
CA GLU A 87 7.64 0.69 9.02
C GLU A 87 9.16 0.58 8.91
N ASP A 88 9.65 -0.14 7.89
CA ASP A 88 11.09 -0.28 7.58
C ASP A 88 11.68 0.91 6.83
N GLY A 89 10.89 1.98 6.64
CA GLY A 89 11.30 3.21 5.95
C GLY A 89 11.25 3.13 4.43
N PHE A 90 10.88 1.98 3.84
CA PHE A 90 10.67 1.91 2.39
C PHE A 90 9.43 2.69 1.97
N ALA A 91 9.54 3.35 0.82
CA ALA A 91 8.44 4.12 0.24
C ALA A 91 7.92 3.49 -1.06
N GLY A 92 6.60 3.35 -1.12
CA GLY A 92 5.85 2.96 -2.31
C GLY A 92 4.92 4.08 -2.79
N TYR A 93 4.38 3.93 -3.99
CA TYR A 93 3.43 4.88 -4.59
C TYR A 93 2.18 4.12 -5.03
N SER A 94 1.02 4.47 -4.47
CA SER A 94 -0.22 3.76 -4.79
C SER A 94 -0.69 4.09 -6.20
N VAL A 95 -1.01 3.07 -7.00
CA VAL A 95 -1.65 3.27 -8.32
C VAL A 95 -3.04 3.90 -8.22
N ALA A 96 -3.69 3.81 -7.05
CA ALA A 96 -5.01 4.39 -6.82
C ALA A 96 -5.02 5.91 -6.99
N GLY A 97 -3.85 6.57 -6.89
CA GLY A 97 -3.72 8.01 -7.09
C GLY A 97 -3.60 8.47 -8.55
N PHE A 98 -3.60 7.54 -9.51
CA PHE A 98 -3.42 7.85 -10.94
C PHE A 98 -4.66 7.51 -11.77
N ASP A 99 -4.80 8.24 -12.89
CA ASP A 99 -5.92 8.16 -13.83
C ASP A 99 -5.94 6.90 -14.70
N GLY A 100 -4.86 6.11 -14.70
CA GLY A 100 -4.71 4.91 -15.50
C GLY A 100 -4.39 5.18 -16.99
N ALA A 101 -4.14 6.43 -17.36
CA ALA A 101 -3.69 6.78 -18.71
C ALA A 101 -2.23 6.34 -18.95
N ALA A 102 -1.79 6.39 -20.22
CA ALA A 102 -0.41 6.18 -20.61
C ALA A 102 0.10 7.42 -21.39
N PRO A 103 1.03 8.22 -20.84
CA PRO A 103 1.61 8.11 -19.49
C PRO A 103 0.59 8.41 -18.38
N ALA A 104 0.77 7.77 -17.23
CA ALA A 104 -0.11 7.91 -16.06
C ALA A 104 0.01 9.32 -15.47
N ARG A 105 -1.13 9.89 -15.05
CA ARG A 105 -1.18 11.22 -14.42
C ARG A 105 -1.92 11.15 -13.08
N PRO A 106 -1.56 12.00 -12.11
CA PRO A 106 -2.36 12.16 -10.91
C PRO A 106 -3.82 12.44 -11.27
N ILE A 107 -4.74 11.82 -10.54
CA ILE A 107 -6.17 12.09 -10.72
C ILE A 107 -6.45 13.57 -10.42
N LEU A 108 -7.27 14.21 -11.25
CA LEU A 108 -7.65 15.60 -11.01
C LEU A 108 -8.34 15.75 -9.64
N GLY A 109 -7.98 16.79 -8.88
CA GLY A 109 -8.52 17.03 -7.55
C GLY A 109 -7.89 16.21 -6.41
N ILE A 110 -7.06 15.19 -6.72
CA ILE A 110 -6.43 14.35 -5.69
C ILE A 110 -5.56 15.15 -4.72
N LYS A 111 -4.97 16.25 -5.20
CA LYS A 111 -4.15 17.15 -4.39
C LYS A 111 -4.86 17.63 -3.12
N ASP A 112 -6.10 18.06 -3.27
CA ASP A 112 -6.86 18.62 -2.16
C ASP A 112 -7.27 17.56 -1.15
N VAL A 113 -7.56 16.35 -1.65
CA VAL A 113 -7.86 15.17 -0.83
C VAL A 113 -6.62 14.76 -0.01
N LEU A 114 -5.47 14.58 -0.67
CA LEU A 114 -4.24 14.15 -0.01
C LEU A 114 -3.70 15.19 0.97
N ARG A 115 -3.92 16.48 0.70
CA ARG A 115 -3.61 17.54 1.65
C ARG A 115 -4.44 17.45 2.93
N VAL A 116 -5.71 17.06 2.84
CA VAL A 116 -6.56 16.83 4.04
C VAL A 116 -6.08 15.62 4.83
N TRP A 117 -5.65 14.56 4.15
CA TRP A 117 -5.15 13.35 4.80
C TRP A 117 -3.75 13.51 5.42
N ALA A 118 -2.90 14.40 4.88
CA ALA A 118 -1.51 14.53 5.31
C ALA A 118 -1.35 14.80 6.82
N ASP A 119 -2.28 15.53 7.43
CA ASP A 119 -2.25 15.85 8.86
C ASP A 119 -2.72 14.69 9.74
N ALA A 120 -3.60 13.82 9.23
CA ALA A 120 -4.22 12.72 9.97
C ALA A 120 -3.54 11.36 9.74
N ASP A 121 -2.82 11.21 8.62
CA ASP A 121 -2.17 9.99 8.19
C ASP A 121 -0.80 10.29 7.58
N GLY A 122 0.21 10.37 8.44
CA GLY A 122 1.59 10.62 8.01
C GLY A 122 2.19 9.51 7.13
N THR A 123 1.59 8.31 7.12
CA THR A 123 2.10 7.14 6.39
C THR A 123 1.40 6.88 5.05
N GLY A 124 0.23 7.48 4.83
CA GLY A 124 -0.57 7.37 3.61
C GLY A 124 -1.43 6.11 3.49
N TRP A 125 -1.31 5.15 4.41
CA TRP A 125 -2.04 3.88 4.34
C TRP A 125 -3.54 4.02 4.59
N MET A 126 -3.96 4.91 5.49
CA MET A 126 -5.38 5.19 5.73
C MET A 126 -5.99 5.90 4.52
N ALA A 127 -5.27 6.87 3.95
CA ALA A 127 -5.71 7.57 2.74
C ALA A 127 -5.87 6.58 1.56
N ALA A 128 -4.92 5.65 1.37
CA ALA A 128 -5.02 4.61 0.34
C ALA A 128 -6.21 3.67 0.54
N SER A 129 -6.41 3.19 1.77
CA SER A 129 -7.55 2.34 2.10
C SER A 129 -8.87 3.06 1.84
N TRP A 130 -8.98 4.30 2.32
CA TRP A 130 -10.18 5.12 2.16
C TRP A 130 -10.49 5.41 0.70
N MET A 131 -9.47 5.72 -0.11
CA MET A 131 -9.61 5.98 -1.55
C MET A 131 -10.22 4.81 -2.33
N MET A 132 -10.05 3.57 -1.83
CA MET A 132 -10.53 2.33 -2.46
C MET A 132 -11.74 1.72 -1.76
N THR A 133 -12.25 2.35 -0.70
CA THR A 133 -13.43 1.89 0.04
C THR A 133 -14.67 2.62 -0.43
N GLU A 134 -15.73 1.89 -0.74
CA GLU A 134 -17.02 2.46 -1.12
C GLU A 134 -17.57 3.38 -0.03
N GLN A 135 -18.12 4.52 -0.44
CA GLN A 135 -18.71 5.49 0.47
C GLN A 135 -20.19 5.64 0.14
N HIS A 136 -21.04 5.52 1.16
CA HIS A 136 -22.48 5.69 0.99
C HIS A 136 -22.82 7.11 0.55
N GLU A 137 -22.07 8.10 1.03
CA GLU A 137 -22.19 9.52 0.69
C GLU A 137 -21.87 9.81 -0.79
N LEU A 138 -21.12 8.91 -1.45
CA LEU A 138 -20.81 8.99 -2.89
C LEU A 138 -21.69 8.06 -3.75
N GLY A 139 -22.78 7.55 -3.19
CA GLY A 139 -23.70 6.64 -3.86
C GLY A 139 -23.12 5.24 -4.06
N GLY A 140 -22.28 4.77 -3.13
CA GLY A 140 -21.60 3.47 -3.23
C GLY A 140 -20.34 3.49 -4.10
N ARG A 141 -19.96 4.64 -4.66
CA ARG A 141 -18.68 4.80 -5.36
C ARG A 141 -17.53 4.89 -4.36
N THR A 142 -16.34 4.47 -4.79
CA THR A 142 -15.11 4.78 -4.06
C THR A 142 -14.71 6.25 -4.30
N PRO A 143 -13.97 6.89 -3.38
CA PRO A 143 -13.44 8.24 -3.59
C PRO A 143 -12.60 8.34 -4.86
N ARG A 144 -11.81 7.30 -5.18
CA ARG A 144 -11.07 7.22 -6.44
C ARG A 144 -12.00 7.32 -7.65
N GLN A 145 -13.08 6.54 -7.68
CA GLN A 145 -14.00 6.55 -8.81
C GLN A 145 -14.70 7.91 -8.93
N ALA A 146 -15.15 8.49 -7.82
CA ALA A 146 -15.75 9.81 -7.81
C ALA A 146 -14.81 10.90 -8.35
N LEU A 147 -13.51 10.86 -7.98
CA LEU A 147 -12.52 11.79 -8.55
C LEU A 147 -12.32 11.60 -10.06
N LEU A 148 -12.31 10.36 -10.55
CA LEU A 148 -12.24 10.08 -11.99
C LEU A 148 -13.46 10.58 -12.75
N ASP A 149 -14.64 10.51 -12.13
CA ASP A 149 -15.89 11.04 -12.66
C ASP A 149 -15.95 12.58 -12.60
N GLY A 150 -14.95 13.24 -11.99
CA GLY A 150 -14.85 14.70 -11.87
C GLY A 150 -15.49 15.28 -10.61
N ASP A 151 -15.91 14.45 -9.67
CA ASP A 151 -16.60 14.84 -8.42
C ASP A 151 -15.60 15.20 -7.31
N GLY A 152 -14.65 16.08 -7.63
CA GLY A 152 -13.59 16.53 -6.70
C GLY A 152 -14.10 17.14 -5.40
N PRO A 153 -15.01 18.14 -5.45
CA PRO A 153 -15.48 18.84 -4.26
C PRO A 153 -16.10 17.92 -3.20
N SER A 154 -17.01 17.03 -3.59
CA SER A 154 -17.67 16.12 -2.64
C SER A 154 -16.69 15.14 -2.01
N VAL A 155 -15.67 14.70 -2.74
CA VAL A 155 -14.61 13.83 -2.20
C VAL A 155 -13.76 14.57 -1.16
N VAL A 156 -13.43 15.85 -1.39
CA VAL A 156 -12.67 16.66 -0.42
C VAL A 156 -13.46 16.90 0.86
N ASP A 157 -14.74 17.22 0.76
CA ASP A 157 -15.60 17.41 1.93
C ASP A 157 -15.73 16.11 2.74
N LEU A 158 -15.88 14.99 2.06
CA LEU A 158 -15.93 13.68 2.71
C LEU A 158 -14.60 13.32 3.38
N ALA A 159 -13.46 13.65 2.75
CA ALA A 159 -12.15 13.44 3.35
C ALA A 159 -12.02 14.22 4.66
N ARG A 160 -12.48 15.48 4.72
CA ARG A 160 -12.47 16.28 5.96
C ARG A 160 -13.33 15.67 7.05
N ALA A 161 -14.52 15.19 6.69
CA ALA A 161 -15.42 14.52 7.63
C ALA A 161 -14.84 13.18 8.13
N ALA A 162 -14.09 12.46 7.29
CA ALA A 162 -13.42 11.22 7.67
C ALA A 162 -12.25 11.47 8.62
N THR A 163 -11.35 12.40 8.29
CA THR A 163 -10.19 12.72 9.14
C THR A 163 -10.61 13.37 10.46
N GLY A 164 -11.65 14.21 10.47
CA GLY A 164 -12.19 14.78 11.70
C GLY A 164 -12.67 13.74 12.73
N ARG A 165 -13.11 12.56 12.27
CA ARG A 165 -13.51 11.44 13.15
C ARG A 165 -12.34 10.66 13.76
N LEU A 166 -11.13 10.82 13.23
CA LEU A 166 -9.93 10.14 13.73
C LEU A 166 -9.25 10.92 14.87
N VAL A 167 -9.51 12.23 14.94
CA VAL A 167 -8.90 13.15 15.91
C VAL A 167 -9.82 13.40 17.12
N ALA A 168 -11.10 13.03 17.02
CA ALA A 168 -12.10 13.15 18.08
C ALA A 168 -12.08 11.93 19.03
#